data_AF-A0A1F9X038-F1
#
_entry.id   AF-A0A1F9X038-F1
#
_cell.length_a   1.000
_cell.length_b   1.000
_cell.length_c   1.000
_cell.angle_alpha   90.00
_cell.angle_beta   90.00
_cell.angle_gamma   90.00
#
_symmetry.space_group_name_H-M   'P 1'
#
loop_
_entity.id
_entity.type
_entity.pdbx_description
1 polymer ?
#
loop_
_entity_poly.entity_id
_entity_poly.type
_entity_poly.pdbx_seq_one_letter_code
_entity_poly.pdbx_strand_id
1 'polypeptide(L)' 'MAERVISIMVCSGCKSKNYHFVTGKKKERKLEISKFCRKCRKHTPHKETK' A
#
# COMPACT_ATOMS: atom_id res chain seq x y z
N MET A 1 7.93 -15.34 18.02
CA MET A 1 8.29 -15.24 16.58
C MET A 1 7.53 -14.06 16.01
N ALA A 2 8.21 -12.98 15.64
CA ALA A 2 7.54 -11.77 15.15
C ALA A 2 6.96 -12.01 13.75
N GLU A 3 5.63 -12.05 13.64
CA GLU A 3 4.93 -12.14 12.36
C GLU A 3 5.21 -10.89 11.53
N ARG A 4 6.06 -11.02 10.52
CA ARG A 4 6.31 -9.97 9.52
C ARG A 4 5.20 -10.07 8.48
N VAL A 5 4.32 -9.07 8.45
CA VAL A 5 3.27 -8.98 7.43
C VAL A 5 3.78 -8.06 6.33
N ILE A 6 3.88 -8.62 5.12
CA ILE A 6 4.22 -7.87 3.91
C ILE A 6 2.90 -7.44 3.28
N SER A 7 2.55 -6.17 3.42
CA SER A 7 1.36 -5.61 2.79
C SER A 7 1.73 -4.94 1.46
N ILE A 8 0.91 -5.17 0.43
CA ILE A 8 1.11 -4.62 -0.89
C ILE A 8 0.19 -3.42 -1.07
N MET A 9 0.74 -2.27 -1.43
CA MET A 9 -0.04 -1.06 -1.70
C MET A 9 -0.42 -0.98 -3.17
N VAL A 10 -1.71 -0.91 -3.41
CA VAL A 10 -2.30 -0.79 -4.74
C VAL A 10 -2.83 0.62 -4.93
N CYS A 11 -2.43 1.27 -6.03
CA CYS A 11 -3.00 2.54 -6.40
C CYS A 11 -4.46 2.39 -6.83
N SER A 12 -5.35 3.24 -6.32
CA SER A 12 -6.78 3.22 -6.69
C SER A 12 -7.05 3.57 -8.17
N GLY A 13 -6.19 4.36 -8.81
CA GLY A 13 -6.37 4.80 -10.19
C GLY A 13 -5.78 3.87 -11.24
N CYS A 14 -4.56 3.37 -11.00
CA CYS A 14 -3.81 2.55 -11.96
C CYS A 14 -3.86 1.04 -11.63
N LYS A 15 -4.46 0.65 -10.48
CA LYS A 15 -4.45 -0.72 -9.90
C LYS A 15 -3.05 -1.35 -9.83
N SER A 16 -1.99 -0.55 -9.95
CA SER A 16 -0.63 -1.04 -9.91
C SER A 16 -0.18 -1.24 -8.48
N LYS A 17 0.44 -2.40 -8.23
CA LYS A 17 1.12 -2.75 -6.99
C LYS A 17 2.46 -2.01 -7.00
N ASN A 18 2.54 -0.89 -6.29
CA ASN A 18 3.69 0.02 -6.40
C ASN A 18 4.58 0.04 -5.16
N TYR A 19 4.08 -0.38 -3.99
CA TYR A 19 4.87 -0.35 -2.75
C TYR A 19 4.63 -1.60 -1.92
N HIS A 20 5.69 -2.11 -1.31
CA HIS A 20 5.65 -3.19 -0.34
C HIS A 20 5.97 -2.59 1.03
N PHE A 21 5.04 -2.66 1.97
CA PHE A 21 5.26 -2.24 3.35
C PHE A 21 5.46 -3.49 4.21
N VAL A 22 6.58 -3.55 4.91
CA VAL A 22 6.83 -4.59 5.90
C VAL A 22 6.45 -4.01 7.25
N THR A 23 5.39 -4.54 7.86
CA THR A 23 4.93 -4.13 9.19
C THR A 23 5.08 -5.29 10.17
N GLY A 24 5.57 -4.98 11.38
CA GLY A 24 5.90 -5.97 12.41
C GLY A 24 4.73 -6.39 13.30
N LYS A 25 3.53 -5.81 13.14
CA LYS A 25 2.30 -6.16 13.86
C LYS A 25 1.09 -5.91 12.97
N LYS A 26 0.17 -6.87 12.88
CA LYS A 26 -1.12 -6.77 12.17
C LYS A 26 -1.82 -5.49 12.64
N LYS A 27 -1.71 -4.40 11.87
CA LYS A 27 -2.48 -3.18 12.13
C LYS A 27 -3.87 -3.41 11.55
N GLU A 28 -4.90 -3.38 12.40
CA GLU A 28 -6.31 -3.53 11.99
C GLU A 28 -6.80 -2.35 11.13
N ARG A 29 -6.04 -1.25 11.08
CA ARG A 29 -6.35 -0.09 10.24
C ARG A 29 -5.74 -0.26 8.86
N LYS A 30 -6.60 -0.33 7.83
CA LYS A 30 -6.21 -0.22 6.42
C LYS A 30 -5.43 1.08 6.22
N LEU A 31 -4.14 1.02 5.87
CA LEU A 31 -3.44 2.25 5.49
C LEU A 31 -3.90 2.70 4.10
N GLU A 32 -4.38 3.94 4.04
CA GLU A 32 -4.60 4.68 2.80
C GLU A 32 -3.60 5.82 2.75
N ILE A 33 -2.58 5.71 1.89
CA ILE A 33 -1.52 6.72 1.76
C ILE A 33 -1.61 7.38 0.39
N SER A 34 -1.66 8.71 0.37
CA SER A 34 -1.57 9.50 -0.86
C SER A 34 -0.12 9.54 -1.36
N LYS A 35 0.25 8.55 -2.17
CA LYS A 35 1.54 8.51 -2.88
C LYS A 35 1.37 8.85 -4.36
N PHE A 36 2.46 9.29 -4.97
CA PHE A 36 2.53 9.52 -6.41
C PHE A 36 2.49 8.17 -7.16
N CYS A 37 1.50 7.96 -8.04
CA CYS A 37 1.51 6.83 -8.99
C CYS A 37 2.27 7.26 -10.25
N ARG A 38 3.39 6.60 -10.55
CA ARG A 38 4.19 6.86 -11.76
C ARG A 38 3.41 6.63 -13.06
N LYS A 39 2.45 5.70 -13.08
CA LYS A 39 1.56 5.49 -14.24
C LYS A 39 0.54 6.60 -14.44
N CYS A 40 -0.07 7.10 -13.37
CA CYS A 40 -1.07 8.17 -13.45
C CYS A 40 -0.46 9.57 -13.48
N ARG A 41 0.85 9.71 -13.19
CA ARG A 41 1.56 10.99 -13.04
C ARG A 41 0.88 11.97 -12.08
N LYS A 42 0.17 11.45 -11.09
CA LYS A 42 -0.56 12.24 -10.07
C LYS A 42 -0.51 11.54 -8.72
N HIS A 43 -0.73 12.32 -7.66
CA HIS A 43 -0.90 11.78 -6.32
C HIS A 43 -2.28 11.12 -6.21
N THR A 44 -2.28 9.87 -5.82
CA THR A 44 -3.49 9.05 -5.74
C THR A 44 -3.51 8.28 -4.43
N PRO A 45 -4.68 8.03 -3.84
CA PRO A 45 -4.78 7.17 -2.67
C PRO A 45 -4.35 5.75 -3.04
N HIS A 46 -3.30 5.27 -2.39
CA HIS A 46 -2.87 3.88 -2.44
C HIS A 46 -3.46 3.16 -1.23
N LYS A 47 -4.14 2.04 -1.49
CA LYS A 47 -4.78 1.21 -0.47
C LYS A 47 -3.96 -0.05 -0.24
N GLU A 48 -3.82 -0.47 1.01
CA GLU A 48 -3.31 -1.81 1.30
C GLU A 48 -4.22 -2.88 0.69
N THR A 49 -3.61 -3.75 -0.10
CA THR A 49 -4.10 -5.09 -0.44
C THR A 49 -3.32 -6.08 0.42
N LYS A 50 -4.09 -7.01 0.98
CA LYS A 50 -3.64 -8.08 1.88
C LYS A 50 -2.53 -8.92 1.26
#